data_AF-A0A8S3JLS5-F1
#
_entry.id   AF-A0A8S3JLS5-F1
#
_cell.length_a   1.000
_cell.length_b   1.000
_cell.length_c   1.000
_cell.angle_alpha   90.00
_cell.angle_beta   90.00
_cell.angle_gamma   90.00
#
_symmetry.space_group_name_H-M   'P 1'
#
loop_
_entity.id
_entity.type
_entity.pdbx_description
1 polymer ?
#
loop_
_entity_poly.entity_id
_entity_poly.type
_entity_poly.pdbx_seq_one_letter_code
_entity_poly.pdbx_strand_id
1 'polypeptide(L)'
;IIDIESENDDEDDYQFANQKEQQLIQPYRTQLLIYRLIHRVRACVINVRSTRAVCDYVKTQAKSNEPLIKAGLVTDFEIRWNTTFIMIDRFSNHRFIIDNINSQRFKVPDISSAQRMKLASKKFEFTNDDWSRLKDLQTVLKPFFKATKAISAKNYPTLAAAYSSKLNAEILFKIYLVGQTDCSRMKNILQTHILYFSKIRLAVFSI
;
A
#
# COMPACT_ATOMS: atom_id res chain seq x y z
N ILE A 1 -15.18 -19.35 -63.35
CA ILE A 1 -15.54 -18.33 -62.34
C ILE A 1 -15.29 -19.02 -61.01
N ILE A 2 -14.21 -18.65 -60.33
CA ILE A 2 -13.84 -19.20 -59.02
C ILE A 2 -14.33 -18.15 -58.02
N ASP A 3 -15.36 -18.50 -57.25
CA ASP A 3 -15.76 -17.73 -56.08
C ASP A 3 -14.82 -18.10 -54.93
N ILE A 4 -14.09 -17.10 -54.44
CA ILE A 4 -13.39 -17.14 -53.16
C ILE A 4 -14.10 -16.10 -52.28
N GLU A 5 -15.02 -16.56 -51.46
CA GLU A 5 -15.46 -15.86 -50.26
C GLU A 5 -15.02 -16.69 -49.05
N SER A 6 -13.94 -16.27 -48.39
CA SER A 6 -13.73 -16.55 -46.96
C SER A 6 -12.57 -15.69 -46.42
N GLU A 7 -12.85 -14.46 -46.06
CA GLU A 7 -12.01 -13.68 -45.13
C GLU A 7 -12.96 -13.00 -44.14
N ASN A 8 -12.59 -13.01 -42.86
CA ASN A 8 -13.14 -12.26 -41.71
C ASN A 8 -13.67 -13.07 -40.51
N ASP A 9 -13.10 -14.23 -40.17
CA ASP A 9 -13.33 -14.86 -38.84
C ASP A 9 -12.10 -14.82 -37.91
N ASP A 10 -10.87 -14.60 -38.44
CA ASP A 10 -9.64 -14.70 -37.64
C ASP A 10 -9.16 -13.39 -37.01
N GLU A 11 -9.55 -12.21 -37.53
CA GLU A 11 -9.08 -10.91 -37.01
C GLU A 11 -9.73 -10.52 -35.68
N ASP A 12 -11.01 -10.87 -35.50
CA ASP A 12 -11.77 -10.56 -34.28
C ASP A 12 -11.28 -11.40 -33.08
N ASP A 13 -10.90 -12.66 -33.31
CA ASP A 13 -10.40 -13.56 -32.26
C ASP A 13 -9.00 -13.14 -31.80
N TYR A 14 -8.16 -12.62 -32.71
CA TYR A 14 -6.86 -12.03 -32.38
C TYR A 14 -6.98 -10.71 -31.60
N GLN A 15 -7.91 -9.83 -31.95
CA GLN A 15 -8.20 -8.59 -31.20
C GLN A 15 -8.73 -8.91 -29.79
N PHE A 16 -9.61 -9.90 -29.66
CA PHE A 16 -10.19 -10.31 -28.39
C PHE A 16 -9.18 -10.99 -27.45
N ALA A 17 -8.29 -11.83 -28.00
CA ALA A 17 -7.18 -12.43 -27.25
C ALA A 17 -6.19 -11.37 -26.75
N ASN A 18 -5.81 -10.42 -27.61
CA ASN A 18 -4.87 -9.35 -27.26
C ASN A 18 -5.48 -8.38 -26.24
N GLN A 19 -6.78 -8.08 -26.32
CA GLN A 19 -7.49 -7.32 -25.28
C GLN A 19 -7.57 -8.08 -23.95
N LYS A 20 -7.86 -9.39 -23.95
CA LYS A 20 -7.84 -10.20 -22.71
C LYS A 20 -6.45 -10.28 -22.09
N GLU A 21 -5.40 -10.43 -22.90
CA GLU A 21 -4.02 -10.51 -22.45
C GLU A 21 -3.55 -9.16 -21.87
N GLN A 22 -3.89 -8.05 -22.52
CA GLN A 22 -3.66 -6.70 -22.00
C GLN A 22 -4.46 -6.42 -20.71
N GLN A 23 -5.70 -6.91 -20.62
CA GLN A 23 -6.54 -6.85 -19.42
C GLN A 23 -5.97 -7.66 -18.24
N LEU A 24 -5.20 -8.71 -18.48
CA LEU A 24 -4.51 -9.54 -17.47
C LEU A 24 -3.13 -8.99 -17.05
N ILE A 25 -2.40 -8.34 -17.96
CA ILE A 25 -1.05 -7.80 -17.69
C ILE A 25 -1.09 -6.54 -16.81
N GLN A 26 -2.07 -5.66 -17.02
CA GLN A 26 -2.23 -4.41 -16.27
C GLN A 26 -2.44 -4.60 -14.74
N PRO A 27 -3.32 -5.52 -14.28
CA PRO A 27 -3.45 -5.79 -12.85
C PRO A 27 -2.14 -6.32 -12.25
N TYR A 28 -1.41 -7.21 -12.93
CA TYR A 28 -0.15 -7.75 -12.42
C TYR A 28 0.96 -6.70 -12.28
N ARG A 29 1.08 -5.78 -13.24
CA ARG A 29 2.03 -4.65 -13.13
C ARG A 29 1.68 -3.74 -11.95
N THR A 30 0.40 -3.42 -11.81
CA THR A 30 -0.11 -2.62 -10.68
C THR A 30 0.17 -3.32 -9.34
N GLN A 31 -0.04 -4.63 -9.28
CA GLN A 31 0.26 -5.47 -8.12
C GLN A 31 1.71 -5.34 -7.68
N LEU A 32 2.62 -5.53 -8.64
CA LEU A 32 4.05 -5.51 -8.39
C LEU A 32 4.53 -4.13 -7.94
N LEU A 33 3.96 -3.05 -8.50
CA LEU A 33 4.26 -1.68 -8.09
C LEU A 33 3.83 -1.41 -6.65
N ILE A 34 2.62 -1.80 -6.27
CA ILE A 34 2.12 -1.64 -4.90
C ILE A 34 2.95 -2.46 -3.92
N TYR A 35 3.23 -3.72 -4.26
CA TYR A 35 4.07 -4.59 -3.44
C TYR A 35 5.45 -3.97 -3.19
N ARG A 36 6.11 -3.51 -4.26
CA ARG A 36 7.42 -2.83 -4.16
C ARG A 36 7.33 -1.56 -3.33
N LEU A 37 6.27 -0.78 -3.47
CA LEU A 37 6.06 0.44 -2.70
C LEU A 37 5.91 0.15 -1.20
N ILE A 38 5.05 -0.80 -0.82
CA ILE A 38 4.87 -1.23 0.58
C ILE A 38 6.20 -1.74 1.15
N HIS A 39 6.92 -2.57 0.40
CA HIS A 39 8.20 -3.12 0.84
C HIS A 39 9.27 -2.03 1.00
N ARG A 40 9.25 -0.98 0.17
CA ARG A 40 10.10 0.20 0.34
C ARG A 40 9.74 0.98 1.60
N VAL A 41 8.46 1.20 1.86
CA VAL A 41 7.98 1.84 3.11
C VAL A 41 8.46 1.04 4.33
N ARG A 42 8.28 -0.29 4.34
CA ARG A 42 8.78 -1.17 5.40
C ARG A 42 10.28 -1.01 5.62
N ALA A 43 11.06 -1.10 4.54
CA ALA A 43 12.51 -0.98 4.62
C ALA A 43 12.95 0.38 5.17
N CYS A 44 12.31 1.46 4.74
CA CYS A 44 12.56 2.81 5.26
C CYS A 44 12.26 2.89 6.77
N VAL A 45 11.07 2.43 7.20
CA VAL A 45 10.68 2.39 8.61
C VAL A 45 11.67 1.58 9.45
N ILE A 46 12.05 0.38 9.00
CA ILE A 46 13.03 -0.48 9.69
C ILE A 46 14.37 0.23 9.83
N ASN A 47 14.84 0.90 8.78
CA ASN A 47 16.10 1.63 8.82
C ASN A 47 16.07 2.85 9.75
N VAL A 48 14.97 3.60 9.76
CA VAL A 48 14.79 4.72 10.71
C VAL A 48 14.80 4.19 12.14
N ARG A 49 14.13 3.06 12.40
CA ARG A 49 13.99 2.49 13.74
C ARG A 49 15.23 1.75 14.23
N SER A 50 16.06 1.22 13.32
CA SER A 50 17.26 0.45 13.68
C SER A 50 18.37 1.34 14.24
N THR A 51 18.37 2.64 13.92
CA THR A 51 19.36 3.59 14.42
C THR A 51 18.72 4.52 15.44
N ARG A 52 19.21 4.49 16.69
CA ARG A 52 18.69 5.33 17.78
C ARG A 52 18.71 6.82 17.43
N ALA A 53 19.82 7.31 16.87
CA ALA A 53 19.97 8.71 16.48
C ALA A 53 18.92 9.17 15.46
N VAL A 54 18.67 8.36 14.41
CA VAL A 54 17.64 8.67 13.39
C VAL A 54 16.24 8.59 14.01
N CYS A 55 15.97 7.58 14.84
CA CYS A 55 14.69 7.40 15.51
C CYS A 55 14.36 8.58 16.44
N ASP A 56 15.33 9.03 17.22
CA ASP A 56 15.15 10.14 18.17
C ASP A 56 15.07 11.49 17.44
N TYR A 57 15.83 11.67 16.35
CA TYR A 57 15.64 12.79 15.43
C TYR A 57 14.21 12.85 14.89
N VAL A 58 13.69 11.74 14.35
CA VAL A 58 12.32 11.67 13.81
C VAL A 58 11.27 11.96 14.89
N LYS A 59 11.42 11.42 16.10
CA LYS A 59 10.51 11.72 17.22
C LYS A 59 10.55 13.19 17.62
N THR A 60 11.73 13.79 17.62
CA THR A 60 11.90 15.21 17.98
C THR A 60 11.23 16.09 16.94
N GLN A 61 11.51 15.87 15.66
CA GLN A 61 10.84 16.59 14.56
C GLN A 61 9.32 16.41 14.57
N ALA A 62 8.83 15.19 14.87
CA ALA A 62 7.39 14.92 14.98
C ALA A 62 6.71 15.68 16.13
N LYS A 63 7.41 15.85 17.26
CA LYS A 63 6.93 16.63 18.42
C LYS A 63 7.01 18.13 18.19
N SER A 64 7.94 18.60 17.37
CA SER A 64 8.07 20.01 16.99
C SER A 64 7.15 20.42 15.85
N ASN A 65 6.45 19.47 15.21
CA ASN A 65 5.52 19.76 14.12
C ASN A 65 4.18 20.28 14.64
N GLU A 66 3.58 21.22 13.91
CA GLU A 66 2.23 21.70 14.15
C GLU A 66 1.33 21.35 12.95
N PRO A 67 0.26 20.54 13.12
CA PRO A 67 -0.16 19.87 14.36
C PRO A 67 0.79 18.74 14.76
N LEU A 68 0.74 18.38 16.06
CA LEU A 68 1.58 17.33 16.64
C LEU A 68 1.40 15.99 15.92
N ILE A 69 2.50 15.46 15.39
CA ILE A 69 2.51 14.13 14.77
C ILE A 69 2.76 13.09 15.87
N LYS A 70 2.01 11.98 15.85
CA LYS A 70 2.24 10.86 16.77
C LYS A 70 3.68 10.37 16.67
N ALA A 71 4.36 10.29 17.81
CA ALA A 71 5.78 10.00 17.87
C ALA A 71 6.14 8.64 17.25
N GLY A 72 7.13 8.65 16.36
CA GLY A 72 7.83 7.49 15.85
C GLY A 72 7.07 6.70 14.78
N LEU A 73 7.81 6.12 13.85
CA LEU A 73 7.27 5.24 12.82
C LEU A 73 6.91 3.86 13.38
N VAL A 74 5.94 3.20 12.76
CA VAL A 74 5.48 1.85 13.13
C VAL A 74 5.65 0.92 11.94
N THR A 75 6.15 -0.28 12.19
CA THR A 75 6.24 -1.35 11.19
C THR A 75 4.96 -2.18 11.25
N ASP A 76 4.49 -2.65 10.11
CA ASP A 76 3.37 -3.57 10.06
C ASP A 76 3.79 -5.02 10.37
N PHE A 77 2.79 -5.84 10.66
CA PHE A 77 2.88 -7.28 10.66
C PHE A 77 2.40 -7.77 9.29
N GLU A 78 3.26 -8.45 8.56
CA GLU A 78 3.02 -8.85 7.16
C GLU A 78 1.73 -9.66 6.96
N ILE A 79 1.33 -10.44 7.97
CA ILE A 79 0.14 -11.30 7.94
C ILE A 79 -1.15 -10.51 8.26
N ARG A 80 -1.05 -9.31 8.87
CA ARG A 80 -2.20 -8.52 9.36
C ARG A 80 -2.35 -7.21 8.60
N TRP A 81 -3.15 -7.23 7.55
CA TRP A 81 -3.53 -6.07 6.72
C TRP A 81 -3.87 -4.76 7.48
N ASN A 82 -4.51 -4.82 8.65
CA ASN A 82 -4.79 -3.64 9.49
C ASN A 82 -3.52 -2.88 9.87
N THR A 83 -2.44 -3.61 10.13
CA THR A 83 -1.17 -3.04 10.55
C THR A 83 -0.46 -2.38 9.38
N THR A 84 -0.67 -2.86 8.14
CA THR A 84 -0.21 -2.21 6.91
C THR A 84 -0.87 -0.84 6.75
N PHE A 85 -2.18 -0.74 6.98
CA PHE A 85 -2.86 0.57 7.02
C PHE A 85 -2.23 1.50 8.06
N ILE A 86 -2.03 1.04 9.30
CA ILE A 86 -1.43 1.86 10.37
C ILE A 86 -0.02 2.32 10.01
N MET A 87 0.80 1.45 9.43
CA MET A 87 2.15 1.78 8.99
C MET A 87 2.12 2.87 7.93
N ILE A 88 1.31 2.71 6.88
CA ILE A 88 1.23 3.68 5.79
C ILE A 88 0.65 5.00 6.29
N ASP A 89 -0.43 4.98 7.07
CA ASP A 89 -1.02 6.17 7.72
C ASP A 89 0.04 6.96 8.50
N ARG A 90 0.78 6.27 9.38
CA ARG A 90 1.81 6.92 10.17
C ARG A 90 2.97 7.41 9.33
N PHE A 91 3.41 6.61 8.35
CA PHE A 91 4.49 6.98 7.45
C PHE A 91 4.17 8.22 6.62
N SER A 92 2.97 8.31 6.05
CA SER A 92 2.52 9.50 5.32
C SER A 92 2.43 10.74 6.19
N ASN A 93 2.02 10.62 7.45
CA ASN A 93 2.03 11.74 8.38
C ASN A 93 3.47 12.25 8.66
N HIS A 94 4.49 11.42 8.47
CA HIS A 94 5.90 11.79 8.62
C HIS A 94 6.55 12.23 7.29
N ARG A 95 5.78 12.42 6.21
CA ARG A 95 6.31 12.75 4.88
C ARG A 95 7.36 13.86 4.90
N PHE A 96 7.03 15.00 5.50
CA PHE A 96 7.95 16.14 5.59
C PHE A 96 9.28 15.79 6.28
N ILE A 97 9.22 14.99 7.35
CA ILE A 97 10.41 14.54 8.10
C ILE A 97 11.25 13.59 7.25
N ILE A 98 10.61 12.66 6.54
CA ILE A 98 11.30 11.74 5.62
C ILE A 98 11.94 12.49 4.46
N ASP A 99 11.23 13.45 3.86
CA ASP A 99 11.73 14.29 2.78
C ASP A 99 12.92 15.13 3.28
N ASN A 100 12.88 15.68 4.50
CA ASN A 100 14.02 16.37 5.12
C ASN A 100 15.22 15.45 5.35
N ILE A 101 15.01 14.22 5.83
CA ILE A 101 16.09 13.24 5.97
C ILE A 101 16.70 12.94 4.59
N ASN A 102 15.89 12.85 3.54
CA ASN A 102 16.36 12.60 2.18
C ASN A 102 17.22 13.74 1.63
N SER A 103 16.76 14.99 1.80
CA SER A 103 17.43 16.18 1.26
C SER A 103 18.60 16.66 2.13
N GLN A 104 18.54 16.48 3.44
CA GLN A 104 19.47 17.08 4.41
C GLN A 104 20.04 16.05 5.38
N ARG A 105 20.55 14.94 4.83
CA ARG A 105 21.09 13.79 5.58
C ARG A 105 22.15 14.16 6.63
N PHE A 106 22.91 15.21 6.39
CA PHE A 106 23.97 15.69 7.29
C PHE A 106 23.44 16.33 8.57
N LYS A 107 22.17 16.79 8.59
CA LYS A 107 21.54 17.40 9.76
C LYS A 107 21.03 16.39 10.78
N VAL A 108 21.02 15.10 10.45
CA VAL A 108 20.74 14.06 11.44
C VAL A 108 21.97 13.95 12.33
N PRO A 109 21.86 14.24 13.64
CA PRO A 109 22.99 14.18 14.56
C PRO A 109 23.44 12.72 14.77
N ASP A 110 24.68 12.53 15.19
CA ASP A 110 25.21 11.27 15.73
C ASP A 110 25.03 10.02 14.84
N ILE A 111 25.15 10.18 13.52
CA ILE A 111 25.14 9.06 12.57
C ILE A 111 26.51 8.83 11.92
N SER A 112 26.88 7.56 11.79
CA SER A 112 28.12 7.11 11.12
C SER A 112 28.05 7.30 9.60
N SER A 113 29.20 7.28 8.94
CA SER A 113 29.28 7.34 7.46
C SER A 113 28.51 6.20 6.79
N ALA A 114 28.58 4.98 7.34
CA ALA A 114 27.83 3.83 6.85
C ALA A 114 26.31 4.01 6.99
N GLN A 115 25.85 4.61 8.09
CA GLN A 115 24.44 4.93 8.29
C GLN A 115 23.96 6.03 7.32
N ARG A 116 24.79 7.05 7.08
CA ARG A 116 24.50 8.08 6.06
C ARG A 116 24.34 7.47 4.68
N MET A 117 25.20 6.52 4.30
CA MET A 117 25.06 5.81 3.02
C MET A 117 23.77 4.99 2.93
N LYS A 118 23.32 4.36 4.02
CA LYS A 118 22.02 3.66 4.05
C LYS A 118 20.84 4.62 3.87
N LEU A 119 20.87 5.80 4.50
CA LEU A 119 19.89 6.87 4.29
C LEU A 119 19.97 7.45 2.87
N ALA A 120 21.14 7.37 2.24
CA ALA A 120 21.34 7.80 0.86
C ALA A 120 20.85 6.82 -0.20
N SER A 121 20.45 5.61 0.20
CA SER A 121 19.99 4.60 -0.74
C SER A 121 18.66 4.98 -1.39
N LYS A 122 18.45 4.52 -2.63
CA LYS A 122 17.17 4.67 -3.38
C LYS A 122 15.94 4.13 -2.63
N LYS A 123 16.14 3.32 -1.58
CA LYS A 123 15.06 2.82 -0.72
C LYS A 123 14.45 3.91 0.16
N PHE A 124 15.17 5.00 0.40
CA PHE A 124 14.73 6.14 1.22
C PHE A 124 14.09 7.27 0.42
N GLU A 125 14.42 7.39 -0.85
CA GLU A 125 13.90 8.45 -1.73
C GLU A 125 12.48 8.12 -2.19
N PHE A 126 11.47 8.90 -1.78
CA PHE A 126 10.08 8.75 -2.21
C PHE A 126 9.68 9.91 -3.13
N THR A 127 9.14 9.59 -4.30
CA THR A 127 8.68 10.59 -5.27
C THR A 127 7.27 11.09 -4.92
N ASN A 128 6.84 12.20 -5.54
CA ASN A 128 5.46 12.67 -5.42
C ASN A 128 4.44 11.62 -5.89
N ASP A 129 4.78 10.82 -6.90
CA ASP A 129 3.95 9.71 -7.37
C ASP A 129 3.86 8.58 -6.34
N ASP A 130 4.97 8.23 -5.68
CA ASP A 130 4.97 7.28 -4.56
C ASP A 130 4.01 7.74 -3.45
N TRP A 131 4.09 9.01 -3.05
CA TRP A 131 3.23 9.59 -2.03
C TRP A 131 1.75 9.61 -2.44
N SER A 132 1.46 9.90 -3.71
CA SER A 132 0.10 9.85 -4.26
C SER A 132 -0.47 8.42 -4.19
N ARG A 133 0.31 7.42 -4.62
CA ARG A 133 -0.07 6.01 -4.54
C ARG A 133 -0.28 5.52 -3.11
N LEU A 134 0.52 5.98 -2.15
CA LEU A 134 0.32 5.67 -0.73
C LEU A 134 -1.02 6.24 -0.22
N LYS A 135 -1.41 7.44 -0.66
CA LYS A 135 -2.71 8.04 -0.33
C LYS A 135 -3.88 7.26 -0.93
N ASP A 136 -3.75 6.82 -2.18
CA ASP A 136 -4.74 5.95 -2.81
C ASP A 136 -4.90 4.64 -2.03
N LEU A 137 -3.78 4.02 -1.67
CA LEU A 137 -3.75 2.78 -0.91
C LEU A 137 -4.37 2.95 0.49
N GLN A 138 -4.06 4.03 1.21
CA GLN A 138 -4.70 4.35 2.48
C GLN A 138 -6.21 4.45 2.33
N THR A 139 -6.68 5.11 1.28
CA THR A 139 -8.10 5.33 1.07
C THR A 139 -8.83 4.01 0.84
N VAL A 140 -8.22 3.11 0.08
CA VAL A 140 -8.73 1.74 -0.14
C VAL A 140 -8.72 0.93 1.16
N LEU A 141 -7.66 1.03 1.98
CA LEU A 141 -7.49 0.22 3.19
C LEU A 141 -8.27 0.74 4.41
N LYS A 142 -8.67 2.01 4.42
CA LYS A 142 -9.32 2.65 5.58
C LYS A 142 -10.67 2.01 5.97
N PRO A 143 -11.60 1.69 5.04
CA PRO A 143 -12.88 1.05 5.40
C PRO A 143 -12.68 -0.30 6.08
N PHE A 144 -11.75 -1.08 5.55
CA PHE A 144 -11.37 -2.38 6.07
C PHE A 144 -10.72 -2.34 7.45
N PHE A 145 -9.83 -1.38 7.66
CA PHE A 145 -9.25 -1.13 8.97
C PHE A 145 -10.33 -0.77 10.00
N LYS A 146 -11.27 0.11 9.64
CA LYS A 146 -12.40 0.48 10.50
C LYS A 146 -13.28 -0.72 10.83
N ALA A 147 -13.63 -1.53 9.83
CA ALA A 147 -14.43 -2.74 10.01
C ALA A 147 -13.75 -3.71 10.97
N THR A 148 -12.47 -4.00 10.76
CA THR A 148 -11.76 -4.94 11.65
C THR A 148 -11.57 -4.37 13.04
N LYS A 149 -11.30 -3.07 13.18
CA LYS A 149 -11.22 -2.42 14.49
C LYS A 149 -12.55 -2.52 15.24
N ALA A 150 -13.68 -2.36 14.56
CA ALA A 150 -15.01 -2.48 15.16
C ALA A 150 -15.30 -3.92 15.64
N ILE A 151 -14.85 -4.93 14.89
CA ILE A 151 -14.95 -6.33 15.30
C ILE A 151 -14.03 -6.62 16.49
N SER A 152 -12.77 -6.21 16.42
CA SER A 152 -11.76 -6.48 17.46
C SER A 152 -11.93 -5.68 18.75
N ALA A 153 -12.71 -4.59 18.75
CA ALA A 153 -13.00 -3.81 19.95
C ALA A 153 -14.01 -4.49 20.88
N LYS A 154 -14.71 -5.53 20.41
CA LYS A 154 -15.65 -6.30 21.23
C LYS A 154 -14.89 -7.44 21.88
N ASN A 155 -15.02 -7.59 23.21
CA ASN A 155 -14.45 -8.70 23.98
C ASN A 155 -14.83 -10.07 23.39
N TYR A 156 -16.00 -10.13 22.75
CA TYR A 156 -16.47 -11.27 21.96
C TYR A 156 -16.97 -10.78 20.60
N PRO A 157 -16.23 -11.03 19.52
CA PRO A 157 -16.72 -10.83 18.16
C PRO A 157 -17.96 -11.70 17.93
N THR A 158 -19.12 -11.07 17.70
CA THR A 158 -20.34 -11.81 17.34
C THR A 158 -20.44 -11.97 15.82
N LEU A 159 -21.04 -13.07 15.35
CA LEU A 159 -21.27 -13.30 13.92
C LEU A 159 -22.06 -12.15 13.27
N ALA A 160 -23.04 -11.61 13.98
CA ALA A 160 -23.80 -10.43 13.55
C ALA A 160 -22.92 -9.17 13.39
N ALA A 161 -21.96 -8.95 14.32
CA ALA A 161 -21.02 -7.83 14.22
C ALA A 161 -20.03 -8.00 13.06
N ALA A 162 -19.58 -9.23 12.79
CA ALA A 162 -18.73 -9.53 11.64
C ALA A 162 -19.48 -9.30 10.32
N TYR A 163 -20.72 -9.78 10.22
CA TYR A 163 -21.58 -9.60 9.05
C TYR A 163 -21.87 -8.12 8.77
N SER A 164 -22.25 -7.36 9.80
CA SER A 164 -22.50 -5.91 9.68
C SER A 164 -21.24 -5.13 9.27
N SER A 165 -20.08 -5.51 9.81
CA SER A 165 -18.80 -4.86 9.48
C SER A 165 -18.36 -5.16 8.04
N LYS A 166 -18.62 -6.39 7.55
CA LYS A 166 -18.41 -6.76 6.15
C LYS A 166 -19.28 -5.90 5.22
N LEU A 167 -20.58 -5.81 5.49
CA LEU A 167 -21.51 -4.99 4.70
C LEU A 167 -21.10 -3.52 4.67
N ASN A 168 -20.72 -2.96 5.83
CA ASN A 168 -20.25 -1.57 5.91
C ASN A 168 -18.97 -1.34 5.10
N ALA A 169 -18.03 -2.28 5.13
CA ALA A 169 -16.83 -2.20 4.30
C ALA A 169 -17.18 -2.24 2.81
N GLU A 170 -18.07 -3.14 2.39
CA GLU A 170 -18.54 -3.25 1.00
C GLU A 170 -19.27 -1.99 0.53
N ILE A 171 -20.13 -1.39 1.36
CA ILE A 171 -20.87 -0.17 1.02
C ILE A 171 -19.91 1.02 0.91
N LEU A 172 -19.06 1.27 1.92
CA LEU A 172 -18.07 2.34 1.88
C LEU A 172 -17.15 2.20 0.67
N PHE A 173 -16.82 0.96 0.33
CA PHE A 173 -16.00 0.64 -0.80
C PHE A 173 -16.71 0.91 -2.14
N LYS A 174 -17.99 0.51 -2.28
CA LYS A 174 -18.81 0.85 -3.46
C LYS A 174 -18.98 2.37 -3.62
N ILE A 175 -19.26 3.10 -2.55
CA ILE A 175 -19.36 4.56 -2.57
C ILE A 175 -18.04 5.18 -3.04
N TYR A 176 -16.91 4.68 -2.53
CA TYR A 176 -15.59 5.16 -2.94
C TYR A 176 -15.31 4.89 -4.43
N LEU A 177 -15.71 3.73 -4.94
CA LEU A 177 -15.59 3.40 -6.37
C LEU A 177 -16.47 4.28 -7.27
N VAL A 178 -17.68 4.64 -6.82
CA VAL A 178 -18.59 5.51 -7.58
C VAL A 178 -18.08 6.95 -7.64
N GLY A 179 -17.37 7.41 -6.61
CA GLY A 179 -16.76 8.75 -6.56
C GLY A 179 -15.45 8.91 -7.33
N GLN A 180 -14.93 7.85 -7.97
CA GLN A 180 -13.67 7.87 -8.72
C GLN A 180 -13.91 7.44 -10.16
N THR A 181 -13.56 8.33 -11.09
CA THR A 181 -13.70 8.12 -12.54
C THR A 181 -12.84 6.97 -13.07
N ASP A 182 -11.85 6.50 -12.30
CA ASP A 182 -10.91 5.45 -12.71
C ASP A 182 -11.03 4.18 -11.83
N CYS A 183 -12.20 3.54 -11.92
CA CYS A 183 -12.57 2.31 -11.20
C CYS A 183 -11.62 1.13 -11.50
N SER A 184 -10.92 1.15 -12.64
CA SER A 184 -9.96 0.13 -13.09
C SER A 184 -8.71 0.09 -12.22
N ARG A 185 -8.13 1.26 -11.89
CA ARG A 185 -6.93 1.35 -11.04
C ARG A 185 -7.17 0.78 -9.64
N MET A 186 -8.38 0.96 -9.12
CA MET A 186 -8.78 0.52 -7.77
C MET A 186 -9.13 -0.95 -7.68
N LYS A 187 -9.89 -1.46 -8.65
CA LYS A 187 -10.13 -2.91 -8.78
C LYS A 187 -8.80 -3.67 -8.81
N ASN A 188 -7.81 -3.14 -9.52
CA ASN A 188 -6.46 -3.69 -9.53
C ASN A 188 -5.79 -3.63 -8.16
N ILE A 189 -5.82 -2.50 -7.44
CA ILE A 189 -5.27 -2.37 -6.06
C ILE A 189 -5.91 -3.38 -5.09
N LEU A 190 -7.19 -3.68 -5.22
CA LEU A 190 -7.88 -4.62 -4.32
C LEU A 190 -7.68 -6.06 -4.69
N GLN A 191 -7.76 -6.40 -5.98
CA GLN A 191 -7.36 -7.73 -6.44
C GLN A 191 -5.91 -7.98 -6.02
N THR A 192 -5.04 -6.97 -6.09
CA THR A 192 -3.68 -7.03 -5.54
C THR A 192 -3.67 -7.36 -4.06
N HIS A 193 -4.43 -6.61 -3.26
CA HIS A 193 -4.38 -6.78 -1.81
C HIS A 193 -4.98 -8.14 -1.42
N ILE A 194 -6.14 -8.50 -1.97
CA ILE A 194 -6.80 -9.80 -1.77
C ILE A 194 -5.88 -10.94 -2.19
N LEU A 195 -5.16 -10.83 -3.33
CA LEU A 195 -4.23 -11.85 -3.82
C LEU A 195 -2.91 -11.91 -3.03
N TYR A 196 -2.37 -10.77 -2.60
CA TYR A 196 -1.18 -10.71 -1.74
C TYR A 196 -1.44 -11.43 -0.42
N PHE A 197 -2.60 -11.20 0.21
CA PHE A 197 -2.97 -11.88 1.45
C PHE A 197 -3.48 -13.31 1.22
N SER A 198 -4.06 -13.64 0.06
CA SER A 198 -4.46 -15.03 -0.25
C SER A 198 -3.25 -15.94 -0.52
N LYS A 199 -2.19 -15.43 -1.17
CA LYS A 199 -0.92 -16.15 -1.32
C LYS A 199 -0.21 -16.38 0.01
N ILE A 200 -0.28 -15.43 0.95
CA ILE A 200 0.24 -15.61 2.31
C ILE A 200 -0.59 -16.65 3.09
N ARG A 201 -1.90 -16.78 2.83
CA ARG A 201 -2.73 -17.85 3.40
C ARG A 201 -2.30 -19.25 2.92
N LEU A 202 -1.91 -19.42 1.66
CA LEU A 202 -1.44 -20.72 1.17
C LEU A 202 -0.12 -21.17 1.82
N ALA A 203 0.76 -20.23 2.20
CA ALA A 203 2.01 -20.56 2.88
C ALA A 203 1.86 -20.92 4.37
N VAL A 204 0.75 -20.52 5.02
CA VAL A 204 0.50 -20.77 6.45
C VAL A 204 -0.35 -22.03 6.70
N PHE A 205 -0.95 -22.61 5.65
CA PHE A 205 -1.69 -23.88 5.72
C PHE A 205 -0.92 -25.06 5.06
N SER A 206 0.41 -24.95 4.92
CA SER A 206 1.29 -26.04 4.46
C SER A 206 2.32 -26.47 5.52
N ILE A 207 1.99 -26.31 6.80
CA ILE A 207 2.64 -26.96 7.94
C ILE A 207 1.54 -27.69 8.71
#